data_AF-A0A3D3S093-F1
#
_entry.id   AF-A0A3D3S093-F1
#
_cell.length_a   1.000
_cell.length_b   1.000
_cell.length_c   1.000
_cell.angle_alpha   90.00
_cell.angle_beta   90.00
_cell.angle_gamma   90.00
#
_symmetry.space_group_name_H-M   'P 1'
#
loop_
_entity.id
_entity.type
_entity.pdbx_description
1 polymer ?
#
loop_
_entity_poly.entity_id
_entity_poly.type
_entity_poly.pdbx_seq_one_letter_code
_entity_poly.pdbx_strand_id
1 'polypeptide(L)'
;MSNTTPQITRTSYGELSAAWVRIDYQHGRDQAAQALIDAALQLAAAAAARGKLPAPYDDMEWGRSGRERGKRIGSARHHEVYDVTPTGHRALICVREVEGSRYGVRTTSKTYYVVARHGAGVRVLPANKAVAAKAAKAAGDTLGAAIAVCLGKAPLRVAASAVRTGYKLLVRTEAAGVYASAWDGSTWELGKARVEAASDDHTGGYYYYASLDECLAAAAAGEVFAQHRAHDRLAVVEVEASGRHYEHSGQHGTKLCASRVRPVREIASTVAAA
;
A
#
# COMPACT_ATOMS: atom_id res chain seq x y z
N MET A 1 -7.35 -6.50 -40.28
CA MET A 1 -6.20 -7.02 -39.52
C MET A 1 -5.87 -5.97 -38.47
N SER A 2 -6.28 -6.17 -37.22
CA SER A 2 -6.25 -5.15 -36.17
C SER A 2 -4.82 -4.95 -35.63
N ASN A 3 -4.28 -3.75 -35.83
CA ASN A 3 -3.13 -3.22 -35.10
C ASN A 3 -3.56 -2.94 -33.65
N THR A 4 -3.52 -3.96 -32.78
CA THR A 4 -3.59 -3.78 -31.33
C THR A 4 -2.24 -3.23 -30.87
N THR A 5 -2.10 -1.91 -30.96
CA THR A 5 -1.04 -1.19 -30.23
C THR A 5 -1.25 -1.49 -28.75
N PRO A 6 -0.24 -1.99 -28.01
CA PRO A 6 -0.40 -2.26 -26.58
C PRO A 6 -0.82 -0.97 -25.88
N GLN A 7 -2.07 -0.92 -25.39
CA GLN A 7 -2.55 0.20 -24.61
C GLN A 7 -1.81 0.19 -23.27
N ILE A 8 -0.99 1.21 -23.05
CA ILE A 8 -0.49 1.53 -21.72
C ILE A 8 -1.69 2.03 -20.92
N THR A 9 -2.41 1.12 -20.26
CA THR A 9 -3.46 1.47 -19.32
C THR A 9 -2.80 2.04 -18.06
N ARG A 10 -2.55 3.35 -18.10
CA ARG A 10 -2.33 4.18 -16.93
C ARG A 10 -3.68 4.38 -16.22
N THR A 11 -3.74 3.98 -14.94
CA THR A 11 -4.75 4.29 -13.91
C THR A 11 -6.11 3.61 -14.11
N SER A 12 -6.73 2.91 -13.14
CA SER A 12 -6.67 2.84 -11.68
C SER A 12 -6.46 1.37 -11.21
N TYR A 13 -6.03 1.13 -9.96
CA TYR A 13 -5.65 -0.18 -9.36
C TYR A 13 -4.18 -0.62 -9.49
N GLY A 14 -3.25 0.32 -9.68
CA GLY A 14 -1.82 0.04 -9.82
C GLY A 14 -0.89 1.09 -9.22
N GLU A 15 -1.28 1.76 -8.13
CA GLU A 15 -0.31 2.61 -7.41
C GLU A 15 0.71 1.75 -6.65
N LEU A 16 1.75 1.35 -7.36
CA LEU A 16 3.05 1.00 -6.78
C LEU A 16 4.09 1.91 -7.45
N SER A 17 4.40 3.00 -6.73
CA SER A 17 5.49 3.95 -6.92
C SER A 17 5.75 4.42 -8.36
N ALA A 18 4.84 5.28 -8.84
CA ALA A 18 5.08 6.19 -9.96
C ALA A 18 6.05 7.33 -9.59
N ALA A 19 7.24 7.02 -9.08
CA ALA A 19 8.29 8.05 -8.97
C ALA A 19 8.87 8.35 -10.37
N TRP A 20 9.19 7.32 -11.14
CA TRP A 20 9.65 7.45 -12.54
C TRP A 20 8.58 7.95 -13.53
N VAL A 21 7.29 7.71 -13.25
CA VAL A 21 6.19 8.14 -14.13
C VAL A 21 5.61 9.51 -13.72
N ARG A 22 5.90 10.01 -12.52
CA ARG A 22 5.54 11.39 -12.11
C ARG A 22 6.52 12.45 -12.60
N ILE A 23 7.67 12.07 -13.15
CA ILE A 23 8.61 13.04 -13.73
C ILE A 23 7.99 13.73 -14.96
N ASP A 24 7.04 13.13 -15.67
CA ASP A 24 6.63 13.63 -17.00
C ASP A 24 5.12 13.76 -17.24
N TYR A 25 4.47 14.59 -16.44
CA TYR A 25 3.36 15.36 -16.99
C TYR A 25 3.53 16.87 -16.85
N GLN A 26 4.46 17.33 -16.02
CA GLN A 26 4.67 18.76 -15.78
C GLN A 26 5.96 19.31 -16.38
N HIS A 27 6.97 18.48 -16.70
CA HIS A 27 8.29 18.97 -17.16
C HIS A 27 8.90 18.07 -18.24
N GLY A 28 8.34 18.08 -19.47
CA GLY A 28 9.02 17.63 -20.69
C GLY A 28 9.65 16.22 -20.68
N ARG A 29 8.93 15.24 -21.25
CA ARG A 29 9.34 13.81 -21.43
C ARG A 29 10.85 13.57 -21.43
N ASP A 30 11.37 12.98 -20.36
CA ASP A 30 12.70 12.38 -20.31
C ASP A 30 12.77 11.20 -21.30
N GLN A 31 13.37 11.46 -22.46
CA GLN A 31 13.52 10.49 -23.54
C GLN A 31 14.28 9.23 -23.07
N ALA A 32 15.18 9.35 -22.09
CA ALA A 32 15.95 8.22 -21.58
C ALA A 32 15.07 7.26 -20.77
N ALA A 33 14.18 7.80 -19.93
CA ALA A 33 13.22 6.98 -19.17
C ALA A 33 12.25 6.23 -20.10
N GLN A 34 11.76 6.90 -21.15
CA GLN A 34 10.89 6.25 -22.13
C GLN A 34 11.60 5.12 -22.89
N ALA A 35 12.87 5.32 -23.29
CA ALA A 35 13.65 4.30 -23.98
C ALA A 35 13.84 3.03 -23.13
N LEU A 36 13.99 3.17 -21.81
CA LEU A 36 14.09 2.03 -20.89
C LEU A 36 12.78 1.27 -20.75
N ILE A 37 11.65 1.98 -20.68
CA ILE A 37 10.32 1.36 -20.66
C ILE A 37 10.07 0.60 -21.96
N ASP A 38 10.40 1.20 -23.10
CA ASP A 38 10.24 0.57 -24.41
C ASP A 38 11.13 -0.69 -24.52
N ALA A 39 12.37 -0.64 -24.05
CA ALA A 39 13.25 -1.80 -23.98
C ALA A 39 12.67 -2.93 -23.10
N ALA A 40 12.06 -2.59 -21.96
CA ALA A 40 11.40 -3.56 -21.10
C ALA A 40 10.16 -4.21 -21.76
N LEU A 41 9.33 -3.41 -22.46
CA LEU A 41 8.18 -3.90 -23.20
C LEU A 41 8.60 -4.78 -24.40
N GLN A 42 9.68 -4.42 -25.08
CA GLN A 42 10.27 -5.26 -26.13
C GLN A 42 10.76 -6.61 -25.60
N LEU A 43 11.38 -6.64 -24.41
CA LEU A 43 11.75 -7.89 -23.74
C LEU A 43 10.52 -8.76 -23.42
N ALA A 44 9.45 -8.15 -22.90
CA ALA A 44 8.20 -8.85 -22.60
C ALA A 44 7.55 -9.42 -23.86
N ALA A 45 7.48 -8.63 -24.94
CA ALA A 45 6.96 -9.06 -26.24
C ALA A 45 7.79 -10.21 -26.84
N ALA A 46 9.12 -10.12 -26.81
CA ALA A 46 10.00 -11.19 -27.27
C ALA A 46 9.86 -12.48 -26.44
N ALA A 47 9.59 -12.36 -25.13
CA ALA A 47 9.33 -13.51 -24.27
C ALA A 47 7.95 -14.14 -24.56
N ALA A 48 6.93 -13.34 -24.81
CA ALA A 48 5.60 -13.80 -25.21
C ALA A 48 5.61 -14.50 -26.56
N ALA A 49 6.26 -13.91 -27.57
CA ALA A 49 6.40 -14.48 -28.91
C ALA A 49 7.11 -15.85 -28.90
N ARG A 50 7.92 -16.13 -27.87
CA ARG A 50 8.61 -17.41 -27.67
C ARG A 50 7.91 -18.34 -26.67
N GLY A 51 6.69 -18.01 -26.24
CA GLY A 51 5.91 -18.82 -25.30
C GLY A 51 6.48 -18.88 -23.87
N LYS A 52 7.41 -18.01 -23.51
CA LYS A 52 8.01 -17.96 -22.16
C LYS A 52 7.24 -17.06 -21.19
N LEU A 53 6.35 -16.22 -21.72
CA LEU A 53 5.35 -15.47 -20.99
C LEU A 53 3.98 -15.68 -21.66
N PRO A 54 2.88 -15.66 -20.90
CA PRO A 54 1.55 -15.56 -21.49
C PRO A 54 1.42 -14.28 -22.32
N ALA A 55 0.91 -14.38 -23.55
CA ALA A 55 0.73 -13.22 -24.42
C ALA A 55 -0.32 -12.24 -23.86
N PRO A 56 -0.12 -10.92 -24.06
CA PRO A 56 -1.12 -9.93 -23.69
C PRO A 56 -2.31 -10.01 -24.64
N TYR A 57 -3.49 -9.67 -24.13
CA TYR A 57 -4.71 -9.53 -24.91
C TYR A 57 -5.64 -8.52 -24.20
N ASP A 58 -6.57 -7.93 -24.94
CA ASP A 58 -7.57 -7.02 -24.39
C ASP A 58 -8.89 -7.20 -25.14
N ASP A 59 -9.79 -7.99 -24.54
CA ASP A 59 -11.14 -8.21 -25.04
C ASP A 59 -12.15 -7.36 -24.24
N MET A 60 -11.69 -6.29 -23.58
CA MET A 60 -12.56 -5.42 -22.80
C MET A 60 -13.34 -4.48 -23.72
N GLU A 61 -14.66 -4.49 -23.60
CA GLU A 61 -15.54 -3.59 -24.33
C GLU A 61 -16.46 -2.79 -23.42
N TRP A 62 -17.07 -1.74 -23.95
CA TRP A 62 -18.12 -1.02 -23.26
C TRP A 62 -19.46 -1.71 -23.51
N GLY A 63 -20.12 -2.15 -22.44
CA GLY A 63 -21.46 -2.71 -22.51
C GLY A 63 -22.42 -1.72 -23.17
N ARG A 64 -23.20 -2.21 -24.13
CA ARG A 64 -24.04 -1.37 -25.00
C ARG A 64 -25.50 -1.32 -24.57
N SER A 65 -25.95 -2.23 -23.73
CA SER A 65 -27.35 -2.37 -23.35
C SER A 65 -27.54 -2.93 -21.93
N GLY A 66 -28.79 -2.90 -21.46
CA GLY A 66 -29.18 -3.50 -20.18
C GLY A 66 -28.42 -2.95 -18.97
N ARG A 67 -28.17 -3.84 -18.01
CA ARG A 67 -27.47 -3.51 -16.74
C ARG A 67 -25.97 -3.27 -16.90
N GLU A 68 -25.42 -3.50 -18.09
CA GLU A 68 -24.00 -3.35 -18.41
C GLU A 68 -23.72 -2.07 -19.22
N ARG A 69 -24.77 -1.33 -19.60
CA ARG A 69 -24.63 -0.11 -20.40
C ARG A 69 -23.66 0.87 -19.72
N GLY A 70 -22.62 1.27 -20.44
CA GLY A 70 -21.60 2.20 -19.94
C GLY A 70 -20.65 1.58 -18.91
N LYS A 71 -20.57 0.25 -18.80
CA LYS A 71 -19.60 -0.47 -17.98
C LYS A 71 -18.58 -1.20 -18.86
N ARG A 72 -17.35 -1.34 -18.37
CA ARG A 72 -16.32 -2.15 -19.03
C ARG A 72 -16.56 -3.63 -18.70
N ILE A 73 -16.81 -4.43 -19.72
CA ILE A 73 -17.07 -5.88 -19.64
C ILE A 73 -16.02 -6.64 -20.44
N GLY A 74 -15.74 -7.89 -20.08
CA GLY A 74 -14.78 -8.75 -20.78
C GLY A 74 -13.57 -9.12 -19.92
N SER A 75 -12.46 -9.50 -20.54
CA SER A 75 -11.22 -9.79 -19.84
C SER A 75 -10.01 -9.24 -20.59
N ALA A 76 -8.93 -8.99 -19.85
CA ALA A 76 -7.67 -8.58 -20.45
C ALA A 76 -6.49 -9.15 -19.65
N ARG A 77 -5.36 -9.29 -20.35
CA ARG A 77 -4.07 -9.59 -19.75
C ARG A 77 -3.05 -8.55 -20.15
N HIS A 78 -2.51 -7.84 -19.18
CA HIS A 78 -1.53 -6.79 -19.38
C HIS A 78 -0.14 -7.21 -18.92
N HIS A 79 0.88 -6.69 -19.59
CA HIS A 79 2.27 -6.72 -19.13
C HIS A 79 2.63 -5.35 -18.56
N GLU A 80 2.82 -5.29 -17.25
CA GLU A 80 3.17 -4.07 -16.53
C GLU A 80 4.66 -4.10 -16.15
N VAL A 81 5.40 -3.03 -16.44
CA VAL A 81 6.81 -2.89 -16.05
C VAL A 81 6.88 -2.37 -14.61
N TYR A 82 7.51 -3.12 -13.71
CA TYR A 82 7.67 -2.76 -12.30
C TYR A 82 9.08 -2.26 -11.96
N ASP A 83 10.08 -2.68 -12.74
CA ASP A 83 11.47 -2.23 -12.60
C ASP A 83 12.23 -2.59 -13.89
N VAL A 84 13.31 -1.87 -14.16
CA VAL A 84 14.21 -2.09 -15.31
C VAL A 84 15.63 -1.76 -14.89
N THR A 85 16.60 -2.56 -15.33
CA THR A 85 18.02 -2.22 -15.08
C THR A 85 18.42 -0.98 -15.87
N PRO A 86 19.42 -0.19 -15.42
CA PRO A 86 19.89 1.00 -16.14
C PRO A 86 20.30 0.75 -17.60
N THR A 87 20.68 -0.48 -17.95
CA THR A 87 21.06 -0.88 -19.31
C THR A 87 19.89 -1.35 -20.19
N GLY A 88 18.67 -1.42 -19.65
CA GLY A 88 17.50 -1.98 -20.35
C GLY A 88 17.59 -3.49 -20.63
N HIS A 89 18.61 -4.20 -20.13
CA HIS A 89 18.82 -5.62 -20.42
C HIS A 89 18.01 -6.57 -19.54
N ARG A 90 17.45 -6.09 -18.42
CA ARG A 90 16.53 -6.85 -17.58
C ARG A 90 15.34 -5.99 -17.16
N ALA A 91 14.19 -6.62 -17.06
CA ALA A 91 12.96 -6.01 -16.57
C ALA A 91 12.24 -6.93 -15.58
N LEU A 92 11.62 -6.35 -14.57
CA LEU A 92 10.63 -7.01 -13.72
C LEU A 92 9.25 -6.71 -14.32
N ILE A 93 8.58 -7.75 -14.82
CA ILE A 93 7.28 -7.66 -15.48
C ILE A 93 6.21 -8.32 -14.60
N CYS A 94 5.12 -7.62 -14.35
CA CYS A 94 3.89 -8.20 -13.82
C CYS A 94 2.95 -8.53 -14.97
N VAL A 95 2.60 -9.80 -15.12
CA VAL A 95 1.49 -10.26 -15.94
C VAL A 95 0.24 -10.18 -15.09
N ARG A 96 -0.63 -9.22 -15.39
CA ARG A 96 -1.88 -8.98 -14.67
C ARG A 96 -3.06 -9.44 -15.51
N GLU A 97 -3.94 -10.24 -14.93
CA GLU A 97 -5.24 -10.56 -15.51
C GLU A 97 -6.33 -9.74 -14.84
N VAL A 98 -7.23 -9.21 -15.65
CA VAL A 98 -8.36 -8.40 -15.20
C VAL A 98 -9.64 -8.89 -15.86
N GLU A 99 -10.74 -8.68 -15.14
CA GLU A 99 -12.08 -9.02 -15.59
C GLU A 99 -12.99 -7.80 -15.36
N GLY A 100 -13.68 -7.38 -16.42
CA GLY A 100 -14.71 -6.36 -16.38
C GLY A 100 -16.09 -6.98 -16.23
N SER A 101 -16.91 -6.38 -15.36
CA SER A 101 -18.31 -6.76 -15.18
C SER A 101 -19.18 -5.51 -15.02
N ARG A 102 -20.50 -5.69 -14.89
CA ARG A 102 -21.43 -4.61 -14.51
C ARG A 102 -21.05 -3.89 -13.21
N TYR A 103 -20.29 -4.54 -12.33
CA TYR A 103 -19.85 -4.00 -11.04
C TYR A 103 -18.49 -3.28 -11.12
N GLY A 104 -17.85 -3.26 -12.28
CA GLY A 104 -16.53 -2.66 -12.48
C GLY A 104 -15.48 -3.70 -12.86
N VAL A 105 -14.22 -3.24 -12.87
CA VAL A 105 -13.06 -4.05 -13.24
C VAL A 105 -12.37 -4.55 -11.99
N ARG A 106 -12.12 -5.86 -11.92
CA ARG A 106 -11.34 -6.48 -10.86
C ARG A 106 -10.07 -7.12 -11.42
N THR A 107 -9.00 -7.11 -10.62
CA THR A 107 -7.82 -7.93 -10.93
C THR A 107 -8.06 -9.36 -10.46
N THR A 108 -7.96 -10.32 -11.36
CA THR A 108 -8.15 -11.75 -11.06
C THR A 108 -6.82 -12.42 -10.68
N SER A 109 -5.73 -12.04 -11.34
CA SER A 109 -4.40 -12.59 -11.02
C SER A 109 -3.27 -11.57 -11.26
N LYS A 110 -2.16 -11.78 -10.57
CA LYS A 110 -0.88 -11.07 -10.79
C LYS A 110 0.26 -12.06 -10.63
N THR A 111 1.04 -12.23 -11.68
CA THR A 111 2.21 -13.10 -11.71
C THR A 111 3.43 -12.30 -12.14
N TYR A 112 4.55 -12.46 -11.45
CA TYR A 112 5.73 -11.63 -11.65
C TYR A 112 6.86 -12.44 -12.27
N TYR A 113 7.60 -11.81 -13.18
CA TYR A 113 8.72 -12.42 -13.88
C TYR A 113 9.88 -11.45 -14.01
N VAL A 114 11.10 -11.94 -13.85
CA VAL A 114 12.30 -11.24 -14.30
C VAL A 114 12.61 -11.72 -15.72
N VAL A 115 12.53 -10.80 -16.68
CA VAL A 115 12.85 -11.04 -18.09
C VAL A 115 14.21 -10.42 -18.39
N ALA A 116 15.09 -11.16 -19.05
CA ALA A 116 16.44 -10.71 -19.36
C ALA A 116 16.82 -11.06 -20.80
N ARG A 117 17.57 -10.17 -21.46
CA ARG A 117 18.27 -10.50 -22.71
C ARG A 117 19.33 -11.57 -22.43
N HIS A 118 19.41 -12.59 -23.28
CA HIS A 118 20.37 -13.69 -23.16
C HIS A 118 20.83 -14.16 -24.55
N GLY A 119 21.99 -13.68 -24.99
CA GLY A 119 22.47 -13.85 -26.37
C GLY A 119 21.45 -13.28 -27.37
N ALA A 120 21.12 -14.06 -28.41
CA ALA A 120 20.08 -13.73 -29.38
C ALA A 120 18.64 -14.03 -28.88
N GLY A 121 18.47 -14.36 -27.60
CA GLY A 121 17.18 -14.73 -27.02
C GLY A 121 16.83 -13.99 -25.73
N VAL A 122 15.81 -14.50 -25.06
CA VAL A 122 15.33 -14.00 -23.76
C VAL A 122 15.26 -15.14 -22.75
N ARG A 123 15.61 -14.82 -21.51
CA ARG A 123 15.48 -15.68 -20.33
C ARG A 123 14.37 -15.11 -19.44
N VAL A 124 13.51 -15.97 -18.95
CA VAL A 124 12.40 -15.61 -18.06
C VAL A 124 12.54 -16.41 -16.78
N LEU A 125 12.48 -15.74 -15.64
CA LEU A 125 12.51 -16.36 -14.32
C LEU A 125 11.26 -15.93 -13.55
N PRO A 126 10.50 -16.85 -12.93
CA PRO A 126 9.42 -16.47 -12.05
C PRO A 126 9.97 -15.70 -10.85
N ALA A 127 9.24 -14.67 -10.40
CA ALA A 127 9.55 -13.92 -9.20
C ALA A 127 8.44 -14.15 -8.16
N ASN A 128 8.83 -14.25 -6.89
CA ASN A 128 7.87 -14.37 -5.81
C ASN A 128 6.97 -13.13 -5.76
N LYS A 129 5.65 -13.32 -5.86
CA LYS A 129 4.64 -12.24 -5.92
C LYS A 129 4.76 -11.24 -4.77
N ALA A 130 4.88 -11.72 -3.54
CA ALA A 130 4.93 -10.87 -2.35
C ALA A 130 6.23 -10.06 -2.29
N VAL A 131 7.36 -10.70 -2.64
CA VAL A 131 8.67 -10.05 -2.69
C VAL A 131 8.72 -9.02 -3.82
N ALA A 132 8.27 -9.36 -5.03
CA ALA A 132 8.36 -8.51 -6.20
C ALA A 132 7.58 -7.20 -6.03
N ALA A 133 6.33 -7.27 -5.57
CA ALA A 133 5.51 -6.08 -5.34
C ALA A 133 6.12 -5.18 -4.24
N LYS A 134 6.64 -5.79 -3.16
CA LYS A 134 7.23 -5.07 -2.04
C LYS A 134 8.59 -4.46 -2.40
N ALA A 135 9.39 -5.17 -3.19
CA ALA A 135 10.68 -4.71 -3.69
C ALA A 135 10.51 -3.56 -4.70
N ALA A 136 9.56 -3.65 -5.61
CA ALA A 136 9.24 -2.56 -6.54
C ALA A 136 8.83 -1.28 -5.80
N LYS A 137 7.96 -1.41 -4.78
CA LYS A 137 7.59 -0.26 -3.93
C LYS A 137 8.77 0.33 -3.18
N ALA A 138 9.69 -0.51 -2.71
CA ALA A 138 10.84 -0.10 -1.92
C ALA A 138 12.00 0.45 -2.77
N ALA A 139 12.05 0.13 -4.06
CA ALA A 139 13.13 0.53 -4.97
C ALA A 139 13.20 2.07 -5.17
N GLY A 140 12.06 2.77 -5.06
CA GLY A 140 12.00 4.22 -5.30
C GLY A 140 12.61 4.60 -6.65
N ASP A 141 13.60 5.49 -6.61
CA ASP A 141 14.33 5.98 -7.80
C ASP A 141 15.61 5.18 -8.10
N THR A 142 15.72 3.93 -7.64
CA THR A 142 16.88 3.08 -7.93
C THR A 142 16.54 1.98 -8.95
N LEU A 143 16.91 2.21 -10.21
CA LEU A 143 16.72 1.25 -11.31
C LEU A 143 17.40 -0.08 -11.04
N GLY A 144 16.67 -1.19 -11.25
CA GLY A 144 17.16 -2.55 -11.09
C GLY A 144 17.22 -3.04 -9.64
N ALA A 145 16.86 -2.22 -8.65
CA ALA A 145 16.89 -2.61 -7.25
C ALA A 145 15.88 -3.73 -6.93
N ALA A 146 14.65 -3.64 -7.47
CA ALA A 146 13.65 -4.68 -7.28
C ALA A 146 14.04 -5.98 -8.00
N ILE A 147 14.64 -5.87 -9.19
CA ILE A 147 15.22 -7.01 -9.91
C ILE A 147 16.31 -7.69 -9.09
N ALA A 148 17.22 -6.93 -8.48
CA ALA A 148 18.28 -7.48 -7.63
C ALA A 148 17.71 -8.26 -6.44
N VAL A 149 16.68 -7.74 -5.77
CA VAL A 149 15.99 -8.44 -4.68
C VAL A 149 15.29 -9.71 -5.18
N CYS A 150 14.54 -9.64 -6.27
CA CYS A 150 13.84 -10.79 -6.86
C CYS A 150 14.79 -11.91 -7.29
N LEU A 151 16.03 -11.58 -7.66
CA LEU A 151 17.09 -12.53 -8.01
C LEU A 151 17.92 -13.01 -6.81
N GLY A 152 17.58 -12.59 -5.58
CA GLY A 152 18.33 -12.94 -4.37
C GLY A 152 19.72 -12.29 -4.27
N LYS A 153 19.99 -11.25 -5.07
CA LYS A 153 21.28 -10.54 -5.10
C LYS A 153 21.35 -9.39 -4.09
N ALA A 154 20.21 -8.98 -3.56
CA ALA A 154 20.10 -7.95 -2.52
C ALA A 154 18.99 -8.33 -1.53
N PRO A 155 19.13 -7.97 -0.24
CA PRO A 155 18.05 -8.14 0.72
C PRO A 155 16.94 -7.12 0.46
N LEU A 156 15.70 -7.51 0.73
CA LEU A 156 14.57 -6.58 0.72
C LEU A 156 14.67 -5.62 1.90
N ARG A 157 15.05 -4.37 1.63
CA ARG A 157 15.03 -3.28 2.62
C ARG A 157 13.77 -2.46 2.42
N VAL A 158 12.96 -2.35 3.47
CA VAL A 158 11.80 -1.47 3.51
C VAL A 158 12.16 -0.34 4.44
N ALA A 159 12.02 0.91 3.99
CA ALA A 159 12.17 2.04 4.90
C ALA A 159 11.23 1.84 6.10
N ALA A 160 11.78 1.96 7.30
CA ALA A 160 10.95 2.03 8.50
C ALA A 160 9.98 3.19 8.30
N SER A 161 8.69 2.96 8.51
CA SER A 161 7.71 4.04 8.48
C SER A 161 8.10 5.07 9.54
N ALA A 162 8.04 6.35 9.18
CA ALA A 162 8.28 7.42 10.13
C ALA A 162 7.42 7.19 11.39
N VAL A 163 8.05 7.22 12.54
CA VAL A 163 7.36 7.09 13.82
C VAL A 163 6.85 8.47 14.19
N ARG A 164 5.55 8.57 14.46
CA ARG A 164 4.90 9.77 14.99
C ARG A 164 4.63 9.56 16.46
N THR A 165 4.95 10.57 17.28
CA THR A 165 4.43 10.64 18.64
C THR A 165 2.99 11.13 18.59
N GLY A 166 2.14 10.57 19.45
CA GLY A 166 0.81 11.09 19.70
C GLY A 166 0.25 10.53 20.99
N TYR A 167 -1.07 10.63 21.18
CA TYR A 167 -1.70 10.38 22.48
C TYR A 167 -2.95 9.53 22.33
N LYS A 168 -3.14 8.59 23.26
CA LYS A 168 -4.29 7.71 23.29
C LYS A 168 -4.92 7.71 24.68
N LEU A 169 -6.25 7.80 24.71
CA LEU A 169 -7.02 7.61 25.92
C LEU A 169 -7.27 6.12 26.14
N LEU A 170 -6.96 5.65 27.34
CA LEU A 170 -7.11 4.27 27.78
C LEU A 170 -7.67 4.25 29.21
N VAL A 171 -8.05 3.08 29.69
CA VAL A 171 -8.48 2.83 31.08
C VAL A 171 -7.35 2.10 31.81
N ARG A 172 -6.94 2.60 32.99
CA ARG A 172 -5.97 1.90 33.84
C ARG A 172 -6.56 0.58 34.32
N THR A 173 -5.78 -0.49 34.20
CA THR A 173 -6.08 -1.75 34.89
C THR A 173 -5.42 -1.77 36.27
N GLU A 174 -5.60 -2.86 37.01
CA GLU A 174 -4.90 -3.09 38.28
C GLU A 174 -3.41 -3.34 38.09
N ALA A 175 -3.00 -3.86 36.92
CA ALA A 175 -1.60 -4.11 36.63
C ALA A 175 -0.88 -2.85 36.13
N ALA A 176 0.23 -2.50 36.77
CA ALA A 176 1.07 -1.37 36.37
C ALA A 176 1.56 -1.54 34.92
N GLY A 177 1.46 -0.47 34.13
CA GLY A 177 1.84 -0.48 32.72
C GLY A 177 0.90 -1.27 31.80
N VAL A 178 -0.24 -1.73 32.32
CA VAL A 178 -1.27 -2.42 31.54
C VAL A 178 -2.56 -1.60 31.55
N TYR A 179 -3.08 -1.35 30.36
CA TYR A 179 -4.27 -0.54 30.13
C TYR A 179 -5.29 -1.33 29.31
N ALA A 180 -6.53 -0.87 29.32
CA ALA A 180 -7.60 -1.37 28.47
C ALA A 180 -8.14 -0.26 27.58
N SER A 181 -8.54 -0.61 26.37
CA SER A 181 -9.31 0.28 25.50
C SER A 181 -10.68 0.52 26.12
N ALA A 182 -11.09 1.80 26.21
CA ALA A 182 -12.41 2.14 26.71
C ALA A 182 -13.57 1.74 25.76
N TRP A 183 -13.25 1.36 24.52
CA TRP A 183 -14.23 1.02 23.49
C TRP A 183 -14.57 -0.47 23.47
N ASP A 184 -13.56 -1.33 23.47
CA ASP A 184 -13.69 -2.78 23.29
C ASP A 184 -13.02 -3.60 24.42
N GLY A 185 -12.50 -2.94 25.45
CA GLY A 185 -11.80 -3.60 26.56
C GLY A 185 -10.45 -4.22 26.20
N SER A 186 -9.99 -4.09 24.96
CA SER A 186 -8.78 -4.77 24.51
C SER A 186 -7.52 -4.25 25.22
N THR A 187 -6.59 -5.14 25.53
CA THR A 187 -5.39 -4.84 26.34
C THR A 187 -4.34 -4.03 25.58
N TRP A 188 -3.69 -3.10 26.29
CA TRP A 188 -2.61 -2.25 25.83
C TRP A 188 -1.51 -2.21 26.88
N GLU A 189 -0.36 -2.82 26.58
CA GLU A 189 0.78 -2.84 27.50
C GLU A 189 1.85 -1.83 27.06
N LEU A 190 2.49 -1.16 28.02
CA LEU A 190 3.64 -0.30 27.73
C LEU A 190 4.74 -1.08 27.01
N GLY A 191 5.30 -0.46 25.98
CA GLY A 191 6.35 -1.03 25.14
C GLY A 191 5.88 -2.07 24.11
N LYS A 192 4.67 -2.65 24.23
CA LYS A 192 4.17 -3.64 23.27
C LYS A 192 3.36 -2.99 22.15
N ALA A 193 3.87 -3.12 20.93
CA ALA A 193 3.17 -2.62 19.75
C ALA A 193 1.99 -3.52 19.38
N ARG A 194 0.85 -2.90 19.08
CA ARG A 194 -0.26 -3.56 18.40
C ARG A 194 -0.21 -3.26 16.91
N VAL A 195 -0.57 -4.23 16.08
CA VAL A 195 -0.54 -4.13 14.61
C VAL A 195 -1.87 -4.57 14.01
N GLU A 196 -2.48 -3.71 13.22
CA GLU A 196 -3.71 -3.97 12.47
C GLU A 196 -3.70 -3.16 11.17
N ALA A 197 -4.31 -3.66 10.10
CA ALA A 197 -4.37 -2.88 8.86
C ALA A 197 -5.27 -1.65 9.06
N ALA A 198 -4.70 -0.45 8.94
CA ALA A 198 -5.49 0.78 8.94
C ALA A 198 -6.28 0.93 7.63
N SER A 199 -7.49 1.46 7.71
CA SER A 199 -8.37 1.78 6.58
C SER A 199 -8.95 3.19 6.71
N ASP A 200 -9.44 3.73 5.61
CA ASP A 200 -10.12 5.03 5.52
C ASP A 200 -11.60 4.98 5.92
N ASP A 201 -12.21 3.80 5.90
CA ASP A 201 -13.62 3.54 6.21
C ASP A 201 -13.91 3.23 7.70
N HIS A 202 -12.96 3.54 8.58
CA HIS A 202 -13.01 3.27 10.02
C HIS A 202 -13.06 1.79 10.45
N THR A 203 -12.90 0.83 9.54
CA THR A 203 -13.03 -0.60 9.87
C THR A 203 -11.78 -1.26 10.44
N GLY A 204 -10.63 -0.57 10.45
CA GLY A 204 -9.41 -1.14 11.01
C GLY A 204 -8.36 -0.12 11.43
N GLY A 205 -7.35 -0.61 12.16
CA GLY A 205 -6.22 0.16 12.65
C GLY A 205 -6.50 0.76 14.02
N TYR A 206 -5.48 1.38 14.58
CA TYR A 206 -5.52 1.90 15.94
C TYR A 206 -5.54 3.41 15.97
N TYR A 207 -6.55 3.94 16.65
CA TYR A 207 -6.74 5.37 16.75
C TYR A 207 -5.92 6.03 17.85
N TYR A 208 -5.45 7.24 17.57
CA TYR A 208 -4.74 8.12 18.47
C TYR A 208 -4.94 9.60 18.04
N TYR A 209 -4.55 10.54 18.89
CA TYR A 209 -4.56 11.98 18.63
C TYR A 209 -3.15 12.48 18.34
N ALA A 210 -3.03 13.44 17.43
CA ALA A 210 -1.73 14.00 17.06
C ALA A 210 -1.10 14.81 18.22
N SER A 211 -1.94 15.53 18.96
CA SER A 211 -1.53 16.38 20.08
C SER A 211 -2.21 15.99 21.39
N LEU A 212 -1.58 16.40 22.50
CA LEU A 212 -2.13 16.21 23.85
C LEU A 212 -3.41 17.03 24.02
N ASP A 213 -3.44 18.25 23.50
CA ASP A 213 -4.58 19.17 23.62
C ASP A 213 -5.83 18.61 22.94
N GLU A 214 -5.72 18.05 21.73
CA GLU A 214 -6.84 17.38 21.05
C GLU A 214 -7.33 16.15 21.84
N CYS A 215 -6.40 15.39 22.40
CA CYS A 215 -6.71 14.22 23.22
C CYS A 215 -7.52 14.62 24.46
N LEU A 216 -7.10 15.68 25.15
CA LEU A 216 -7.78 16.21 26.33
C LEU A 216 -9.13 16.85 25.99
N ALA A 217 -9.23 17.59 24.87
CA ALA A 217 -10.49 18.17 24.41
C ALA A 217 -11.52 17.09 24.09
N ALA A 218 -11.11 16.01 23.40
CA ALA A 218 -11.99 14.88 23.10
C ALA A 218 -12.43 14.11 24.36
N ALA A 219 -11.54 14.01 25.37
CA ALA A 219 -11.89 13.45 26.67
C ALA A 219 -12.96 14.31 27.38
N ALA A 220 -12.77 15.63 27.43
CA ALA A 220 -13.69 16.57 28.08
C ALA A 220 -15.06 16.62 27.42
N ALA A 221 -15.12 16.50 26.08
CA ALA A 221 -16.39 16.42 25.34
C ALA A 221 -17.10 15.06 25.49
N GLY A 222 -16.42 14.05 26.04
CA GLY A 222 -16.95 12.71 26.27
C GLY A 222 -17.25 11.93 24.98
N GLU A 223 -16.55 12.24 23.89
CA GLU A 223 -16.68 11.56 22.59
C GLU A 223 -16.01 10.18 22.57
N VAL A 224 -14.98 10.00 23.39
CA VAL A 224 -14.19 8.77 23.40
C VAL A 224 -14.84 7.67 24.23
N PHE A 225 -15.75 8.06 25.12
CA PHE A 225 -16.25 7.20 26.17
C PHE A 225 -17.72 6.84 26.06
N ALA A 226 -18.56 7.46 25.20
CA ALA A 226 -19.98 7.13 25.02
C ALA A 226 -20.68 6.53 26.29
N GLN A 227 -20.96 5.22 26.32
CA GLN A 227 -21.60 4.48 27.42
C GLN A 227 -20.72 4.24 28.69
N HIS A 228 -19.45 4.55 28.58
CA HIS A 228 -18.36 4.34 29.53
C HIS A 228 -17.82 5.65 30.11
N ARG A 229 -18.55 6.78 29.93
CA ARG A 229 -18.22 8.11 30.48
C ARG A 229 -18.01 8.12 32.00
N ALA A 230 -18.53 7.12 32.71
CA ALA A 230 -18.40 6.98 34.16
C ALA A 230 -17.13 6.25 34.62
N HIS A 231 -16.18 5.91 33.72
CA HIS A 231 -14.91 5.32 34.15
C HIS A 231 -14.12 6.33 34.98
N ASP A 232 -13.86 5.98 36.23
CA ASP A 232 -13.05 6.72 37.20
C ASP A 232 -11.55 6.49 37.01
N ARG A 233 -11.16 5.59 36.08
CA ARG A 233 -9.77 5.13 35.87
C ARG A 233 -9.19 5.51 34.51
N LEU A 234 -9.48 6.69 34.00
CA LEU A 234 -8.96 7.14 32.70
C LEU A 234 -7.47 7.48 32.76
N ALA A 235 -6.77 7.19 31.67
CA ALA A 235 -5.37 7.57 31.47
C ALA A 235 -5.15 8.10 30.04
N VAL A 236 -4.31 9.13 29.95
CA VAL A 236 -3.70 9.59 28.71
C VAL A 236 -2.34 8.93 28.59
N VAL A 237 -2.12 8.19 27.52
CA VAL A 237 -0.88 7.47 27.25
C VAL A 237 -0.26 8.02 25.98
N GLU A 238 1.02 8.39 26.05
CA GLU A 238 1.82 8.74 24.88
C GLU A 238 2.10 7.47 24.10
N VAL A 239 1.92 7.55 22.78
CA VAL A 239 2.08 6.43 21.86
C VAL A 239 3.03 6.79 20.73
N GLU A 240 3.76 5.79 20.27
CA GLU A 240 4.45 5.80 18.99
C GLU A 240 3.57 5.13 17.94
N ALA A 241 3.17 5.88 16.93
CA ALA A 241 2.39 5.41 15.81
C ALA A 241 3.26 5.30 14.55
N SER A 242 3.09 4.21 13.80
CA SER A 242 3.81 3.96 12.54
C SER A 242 2.98 3.13 11.57
N GLY A 243 3.48 2.98 10.33
CA GLY A 243 2.81 2.24 9.27
C GLY A 243 1.98 3.16 8.38
N ARG A 244 0.80 2.70 7.91
CA ARG A 244 -0.13 3.59 7.20
C ARG A 244 -0.90 4.43 8.20
N HIS A 245 -1.18 5.66 7.80
CA HIS A 245 -1.99 6.60 8.56
C HIS A 245 -3.18 7.05 7.73
N TYR A 246 -4.35 7.18 8.37
CA TYR A 246 -5.52 7.86 7.83
C TYR A 246 -5.97 8.92 8.83
N GLU A 247 -6.47 10.03 8.29
CA GLU A 247 -6.97 11.15 9.09
C GLU A 247 -8.48 11.14 9.04
N HIS A 248 -9.09 11.24 10.22
CA HIS A 248 -10.53 11.33 10.37
C HIS A 248 -10.84 12.62 11.12
N SER A 249 -11.18 13.66 10.37
CA SER A 249 -11.56 14.96 10.93
C SER A 249 -12.95 14.86 11.56
N GLY A 250 -13.04 15.18 12.84
CA GLY A 250 -14.29 15.27 13.58
C GLY A 250 -14.55 16.69 14.09
N GLN A 251 -15.67 16.86 14.80
CA GLN A 251 -16.08 18.15 15.35
C GLN A 251 -15.11 18.69 16.42
N HIS A 252 -14.34 17.82 17.09
CA HIS A 252 -13.47 18.17 18.21
C HIS A 252 -11.97 17.89 17.97
N GLY A 253 -11.57 17.70 16.71
CA GLY A 253 -10.16 17.53 16.33
C GLY A 253 -9.95 16.47 15.25
N THR A 254 -8.69 16.23 14.91
CA THR A 254 -8.33 15.20 13.92
C THR A 254 -7.92 13.91 14.62
N LYS A 255 -8.76 12.88 14.49
CA LYS A 255 -8.44 11.53 15.00
C LYS A 255 -7.63 10.80 13.94
N LEU A 256 -6.43 10.35 14.30
CA LEU A 256 -5.55 9.62 13.41
C LEU A 256 -5.73 8.12 13.62
N CYS A 257 -5.82 7.36 12.54
CA CYS A 257 -5.74 5.90 12.56
C CYS A 257 -4.37 5.45 12.06
N ALA A 258 -3.67 4.57 12.77
CA ALA A 258 -2.38 4.02 12.37
C ALA A 258 -2.37 2.49 12.34
N SER A 259 -1.57 1.91 11.44
CA SER A 259 -1.46 0.45 11.33
C SER A 259 -0.68 -0.20 12.48
N ARG A 260 0.15 0.58 13.17
CA ARG A 260 0.94 0.12 14.31
C ARG A 260 0.99 1.20 15.38
N VAL A 261 0.60 0.87 16.60
CA VAL A 261 0.63 1.80 17.74
C VAL A 261 1.26 1.10 18.93
N ARG A 262 2.24 1.76 19.55
CA ARG A 262 2.98 1.28 20.73
C ARG A 262 2.82 2.27 21.87
N PRO A 263 2.19 1.90 22.99
CA PRO A 263 2.20 2.70 24.20
C PRO A 263 3.63 2.89 24.72
N VAL A 264 4.00 4.13 25.04
CA VAL A 264 5.34 4.49 25.51
C VAL A 264 5.33 4.75 27.00
N ARG A 265 4.47 5.66 27.46
CA ARG A 265 4.38 6.08 28.86
C ARG A 265 3.03 6.73 29.17
N GLU A 266 2.62 6.65 30.43
CA GLU A 266 1.50 7.45 30.93
C GLU A 266 1.89 8.92 31.04
N ILE A 267 0.99 9.81 30.63
CA ILE A 267 1.15 11.27 30.73
C ILE A 267 0.33 11.82 31.89
N ALA A 268 -0.91 11.35 32.03
CA ALA A 268 -1.84 11.75 33.07
C ALA A 268 -2.87 10.66 33.32
N SER A 269 -3.43 10.61 34.53
CA SER A 269 -4.60 9.77 34.84
C SER A 269 -5.50 10.40 35.90
N THR A 270 -6.75 9.93 35.95
CA THR A 270 -7.76 10.38 36.93
C THR A 270 -7.62 9.70 38.29
N VAL A 271 -6.74 8.70 38.39
CA VAL A 271 -6.47 7.97 39.62
C VAL A 271 -5.06 8.30 40.05
N ALA A 272 -4.85 8.60 41.33
CA ALA A 272 -3.51 8.80 41.87
C ALA A 272 -2.58 7.63 41.50
N ALA A 273 -1.30 7.91 41.29
CA ALA A 273 -0.30 6.86 41.24
C ALA A 273 -0.33 6.11 42.59
N ALA A 274 -0.52 4.80 42.53
CA ALA A 274 -0.42 3.93 43.69
C ALA A 274 1.06 3.70 44.02
#